data_AF-A0A6L9QSL7-F1
#
_entry.id   AF-A0A6L9QSL7-F1
#
_cell.length_a   1.000
_cell.length_b   1.000
_cell.length_c   1.000
_cell.angle_alpha   90.00
_cell.angle_beta   90.00
_cell.angle_gamma   90.00
#
_symmetry.space_group_name_H-M   'P 1'
#
loop_
_entity.id
_entity.type
_entity.pdbx_description
1 polymer ?
#
loop_
_entity_poly.entity_id
_entity_poly.type
_entity_poly.pdbx_seq_one_letter_code
_entity_poly.pdbx_strand_id
1 'polypeptide(L)'
;MTDAGRRLDRATHALTAYENHAFPGKPSLLHHDGFYTQALLAALVCDLEHYAHHHGLDFASALSTGLALNAAEVAEDAPYKVGDQVRLTRHDDRCGTVIGWQTTGPDADADTAFLVAVPGIPFIYAEPAAHLAPAPAFPPTTTALGTVHHADQAEHLYTTITTRLTDAPEPARHALEHDRRRLLTALSTWSGITQTRLHDALAPHPTTSRHQPFDTTTAAKEYPADIRPSLPTTGPHHHARDEPPPSPAARA
;
A
#
# COMPACT_ATOMS: atom_id res chain seq x y z
N MET A 1 32.92 2.89 0.63
CA MET A 1 31.95 2.91 -0.49
C MET A 1 30.66 2.33 0.03
N THR A 2 29.65 3.18 0.26
CA THR A 2 28.35 2.80 0.84
C THR A 2 27.58 1.87 -0.11
N ASP A 3 26.65 1.07 0.40
CA ASP A 3 25.88 0.13 -0.44
C ASP A 3 25.01 0.87 -1.47
N ALA A 4 24.54 2.07 -1.12
CA ALA A 4 23.83 2.98 -2.01
C ALA A 4 24.66 3.40 -3.25
N GLY A 5 25.94 3.73 -3.07
CA GLY A 5 26.82 4.09 -4.20
C GLY A 5 27.01 2.93 -5.18
N ARG A 6 27.19 1.71 -4.67
CA ARG A 6 27.30 0.50 -5.50
C ARG A 6 26.01 0.19 -6.29
N ARG A 7 24.84 0.58 -5.78
CA ARG A 7 23.55 0.38 -6.45
C ARG A 7 23.31 1.40 -7.54
N LEU A 8 23.61 2.67 -7.27
CA LEU A 8 23.53 3.72 -8.28
C LEU A 8 24.47 3.42 -9.46
N ASP A 9 25.67 2.91 -9.18
CA ASP A 9 26.62 2.47 -10.21
C ASP A 9 26.04 1.32 -11.07
N ARG A 10 25.40 0.33 -10.43
CA ARG A 10 24.74 -0.79 -11.14
C ARG A 10 23.56 -0.31 -11.98
N ALA A 11 22.71 0.56 -11.43
CA ALA A 11 21.56 1.11 -12.14
C ALA A 11 21.98 1.96 -13.33
N THR A 12 23.00 2.81 -13.15
CA THR A 12 23.61 3.61 -14.23
C THR A 12 24.16 2.70 -15.32
N HIS A 13 24.93 1.67 -14.95
CA HIS A 13 25.47 0.72 -15.92
C HIS A 13 24.36 -0.01 -16.69
N ALA A 14 23.29 -0.45 -16.02
CA ALA A 14 22.16 -1.11 -16.68
C ALA A 14 21.46 -0.17 -17.68
N LEU A 15 21.24 1.08 -17.30
CA LEU A 15 20.58 2.06 -18.16
C LEU A 15 21.46 2.47 -19.35
N THR A 16 22.77 2.63 -19.16
CA THR A 16 23.72 2.88 -20.24
C THR A 16 23.81 1.69 -21.21
N ALA A 17 23.80 0.46 -20.70
CA ALA A 17 23.80 -0.73 -21.56
C ALA A 17 22.52 -0.80 -22.41
N TYR A 18 21.38 -0.48 -21.81
CA TYR A 18 20.10 -0.41 -22.51
C TYR A 18 20.08 0.68 -23.60
N GLU A 19 20.52 1.90 -23.28
CA GLU A 19 20.63 3.01 -24.26
C GLU A 19 21.49 2.60 -25.48
N ASN A 20 22.66 2.03 -25.23
CA ASN A 20 23.58 1.60 -26.29
C ASN A 20 22.99 0.51 -27.19
N HIS A 21 22.14 -0.35 -26.64
CA HIS A 21 21.48 -1.40 -27.41
C HIS A 21 20.29 -0.86 -28.21
N ALA A 22 19.46 -0.03 -27.60
CA ALA A 22 18.27 0.55 -28.25
C ALA A 22 18.64 1.59 -29.32
N PHE A 23 19.74 2.33 -29.12
CA PHE A 23 20.17 3.44 -29.98
C PHE A 23 21.66 3.36 -30.34
N PRO A 24 22.09 2.32 -31.08
CA PRO A 24 23.50 2.11 -31.38
C PRO A 24 24.08 3.29 -32.17
N GLY A 25 25.24 3.79 -31.72
CA GLY A 25 26.00 4.85 -32.40
C GLY A 25 25.47 6.27 -32.21
N LYS A 26 24.47 6.49 -31.34
CA LYS A 26 24.04 7.84 -30.95
C LYS A 26 24.82 8.35 -29.73
N PRO A 27 25.07 9.67 -29.61
CA PRO A 27 25.64 10.23 -28.40
C PRO A 27 24.66 10.04 -27.24
N SER A 28 25.19 9.63 -26.08
CA SER A 28 24.37 9.45 -24.86
C SER A 28 23.83 10.79 -24.39
N LEU A 29 22.55 10.81 -24.03
CA LEU A 29 21.90 11.95 -23.37
C LEU A 29 21.62 11.68 -21.88
N LEU A 30 22.09 10.53 -21.38
CA LEU A 30 22.05 10.20 -19.95
C LEU A 30 22.75 11.30 -19.15
N HIS A 31 22.16 11.67 -18.01
CA HIS A 31 22.64 12.71 -17.09
C HIS A 31 22.59 14.16 -17.60
N HIS A 32 22.29 14.39 -18.88
CA HIS A 32 22.18 15.74 -19.46
C HIS A 32 20.73 16.19 -19.67
N ASP A 33 19.81 15.24 -19.82
CA ASP A 33 18.39 15.49 -19.97
C ASP A 33 17.57 14.55 -19.09
N GLY A 34 16.91 15.12 -18.07
CA GLY A 34 16.05 14.38 -17.14
C GLY A 34 14.81 13.80 -17.81
N PHE A 35 14.22 14.49 -18.78
CA PHE A 35 13.07 13.97 -19.53
C PHE A 35 13.49 12.79 -20.41
N TYR A 36 14.65 12.88 -21.06
CA TYR A 36 15.22 11.78 -21.81
C TYR A 36 15.48 10.56 -20.92
N THR A 37 16.10 10.78 -19.76
CA THR A 37 16.42 9.71 -18.80
C THR A 37 15.14 9.03 -18.29
N GLN A 38 14.11 9.80 -17.98
CA GLN A 38 12.81 9.26 -17.55
C GLN A 38 12.12 8.46 -18.67
N ALA A 39 12.14 8.96 -19.92
CA ALA A 39 11.57 8.26 -21.06
C ALA A 39 12.30 6.93 -21.34
N LEU A 40 13.63 6.93 -21.24
CA LEU A 40 14.45 5.72 -21.40
C LEU A 40 14.19 4.71 -20.28
N LEU A 41 14.05 5.16 -19.04
CA LEU A 41 13.69 4.29 -17.92
C LEU A 41 12.30 3.67 -18.11
N ALA A 42 11.32 4.46 -18.57
CA ALA A 42 9.99 3.95 -18.88
C ALA A 42 10.02 2.90 -20.00
N ALA A 43 10.83 3.11 -21.04
CA ALA A 43 11.03 2.13 -22.11
C ALA A 43 11.66 0.83 -21.58
N LEU A 44 12.70 0.94 -20.73
CA LEU A 44 13.31 -0.22 -20.08
C LEU A 44 12.31 -1.00 -19.21
N VAL A 45 11.51 -0.32 -18.40
CA VAL A 45 10.47 -0.95 -17.56
C VAL A 45 9.45 -1.69 -18.43
N CYS A 46 9.04 -1.09 -19.55
CA CYS A 46 8.13 -1.71 -20.51
C CYS A 46 8.74 -2.98 -21.13
N ASP A 47 10.00 -2.94 -21.55
CA ASP A 47 10.68 -4.12 -22.12
C ASP A 47 10.88 -5.23 -21.08
N LEU A 48 11.13 -4.88 -19.82
CA LEU A 48 11.20 -5.84 -18.71
C LEU A 48 9.86 -6.51 -18.44
N GLU A 49 8.75 -5.78 -18.57
CA GLU A 49 7.40 -6.34 -18.48
C GLU A 49 7.14 -7.34 -19.63
N HIS A 50 7.50 -6.98 -20.87
CA HIS A 50 7.40 -7.90 -22.01
C HIS A 50 8.26 -9.16 -21.83
N TYR A 51 9.49 -9.00 -21.32
CA TYR A 51 10.37 -10.12 -20.99
C TYR A 51 9.73 -11.03 -19.93
N ALA A 52 9.21 -10.45 -18.84
CA ALA A 52 8.54 -11.20 -17.79
C ALA A 52 7.34 -11.99 -18.34
N HIS A 53 6.51 -11.37 -19.17
CA HIS A 53 5.38 -12.03 -19.82
C HIS A 53 5.82 -13.21 -20.69
N HIS A 54 6.84 -13.01 -21.55
CA HIS A 54 7.37 -14.06 -22.42
C HIS A 54 7.92 -15.26 -21.62
N HIS A 55 8.47 -15.02 -20.43
CA HIS A 55 9.07 -16.04 -19.58
C HIS A 55 8.16 -16.55 -18.45
N GLY A 56 6.88 -16.13 -18.41
CA GLY A 56 5.93 -16.53 -17.38
C GLY A 56 6.29 -16.07 -15.96
N LEU A 57 7.00 -14.93 -15.85
CA LEU A 57 7.34 -14.30 -14.58
C LEU A 57 6.24 -13.30 -14.17
N ASP A 58 5.95 -13.21 -12.88
CA ASP A 58 5.04 -12.21 -12.33
C ASP A 58 5.78 -10.87 -12.16
N PHE A 59 5.65 -10.01 -13.18
CA PHE A 59 6.26 -8.68 -13.19
C PHE A 59 5.79 -7.81 -12.02
N ALA A 60 4.50 -7.84 -11.68
CA ALA A 60 3.94 -7.03 -10.62
C ALA A 60 4.50 -7.44 -9.24
N SER A 61 4.63 -8.75 -9.00
CA SER A 61 5.25 -9.29 -7.79
C SER A 61 6.75 -8.93 -7.69
N ALA A 62 7.50 -9.06 -8.79
CA ALA A 62 8.92 -8.69 -8.83
C ALA A 62 9.13 -7.18 -8.59
N LEU A 63 8.32 -6.33 -9.23
CA LEU A 63 8.36 -4.88 -9.02
C LEU A 63 8.00 -4.51 -7.58
N SER A 64 6.94 -5.10 -7.03
CA SER A 64 6.52 -4.88 -5.65
C SER A 64 7.62 -5.29 -4.66
N THR A 65 8.28 -6.43 -4.89
CA THR A 65 9.40 -6.90 -4.07
C THR A 65 10.59 -5.93 -4.16
N GLY A 66 10.93 -5.46 -5.36
CA GLY A 66 12.00 -4.47 -5.56
C GLY A 66 11.71 -3.14 -4.86
N LEU A 67 10.47 -2.66 -4.93
CA LEU A 67 10.02 -1.46 -4.20
C LEU A 67 10.12 -1.66 -2.67
N ALA A 68 9.72 -2.83 -2.17
CA ALA A 68 9.81 -3.15 -0.74
C ALA A 68 11.26 -3.23 -0.23
N LEU A 69 12.17 -3.82 -1.03
CA LEU A 69 13.60 -3.87 -0.70
C LEU A 69 14.23 -2.47 -0.71
N ASN A 70 13.93 -1.67 -1.73
CA ASN A 70 14.37 -0.28 -1.78
C ASN A 70 13.85 0.51 -0.58
N ALA A 71 12.59 0.31 -0.19
CA ALA A 71 12.03 0.94 0.99
C ALA A 71 12.72 0.49 2.29
N ALA A 72 12.98 -0.81 2.44
CA ALA A 72 13.68 -1.34 3.61
C ALA A 72 15.09 -0.75 3.76
N GLU A 73 15.81 -0.59 2.65
CA GLU A 73 17.17 -0.03 2.63
C GLU A 73 17.18 1.47 2.90
N VAL A 74 16.26 2.22 2.30
CA VAL A 74 16.07 3.65 2.62
C VAL A 74 15.73 3.82 4.11
N ALA A 75 15.00 2.87 4.70
CA ALA A 75 14.67 2.88 6.12
C ALA A 75 15.84 2.49 7.06
N GLU A 76 16.90 1.84 6.59
CA GLU A 76 18.04 1.46 7.45
C GLU A 76 18.83 2.69 7.92
N ASP A 77 19.00 3.68 7.04
CA ASP A 77 19.69 4.94 7.33
C ASP A 77 18.73 6.09 7.72
N ALA A 78 17.41 5.86 7.69
CA ALA A 78 16.43 6.87 8.05
C ALA A 78 16.43 7.16 9.56
N PRO A 79 16.27 8.43 9.98
CA PRO A 79 16.17 8.79 11.39
C PRO A 79 14.93 8.20 12.09
N TYR A 80 13.92 7.81 11.32
CA TYR A 80 12.69 7.18 11.81
C TYR A 80 12.28 6.03 10.87
N LYS A 81 11.66 5.00 11.44
CA LYS A 81 11.16 3.81 10.75
C LYS A 81 9.66 3.69 10.88
N VAL A 82 9.03 2.94 9.97
CA VAL A 82 7.60 2.58 10.11
C VAL A 82 7.39 1.84 11.43
N GLY A 83 6.37 2.25 12.18
CA GLY A 83 6.09 1.78 13.53
C GLY A 83 6.70 2.64 14.63
N ASP A 84 7.64 3.53 14.31
CA ASP A 84 8.19 4.44 15.32
C ASP A 84 7.12 5.40 15.84
N GLN A 85 7.13 5.57 17.16
CA GLN A 85 6.28 6.51 17.87
C GLN A 85 6.97 7.87 17.93
N VAL A 86 6.37 8.87 17.30
CA VAL A 86 6.95 10.20 17.13
C VAL A 86 6.01 11.29 17.63
N ARG A 87 6.61 12.41 18.04
CA ARG A 87 5.92 13.63 18.44
C ARG A 87 6.09 14.68 17.34
N LEU A 88 4.98 15.25 16.90
CA LEU A 88 4.92 16.28 15.88
C LEU A 88 5.12 17.66 16.52
N THR A 89 6.33 18.21 16.43
CA THR A 89 6.69 19.44 17.15
C THR A 89 6.00 20.71 16.60
N ARG A 90 5.52 20.66 15.36
CA ARG A 90 4.73 21.75 14.73
C ARG A 90 3.22 21.66 14.99
N HIS A 91 2.74 20.55 15.56
CA HIS A 91 1.31 20.24 15.66
C HIS A 91 0.90 19.99 17.11
N ASP A 92 1.09 21.01 17.96
CA ASP A 92 0.74 20.98 19.38
C ASP A 92 1.38 19.81 20.16
N ASP A 93 2.58 19.38 19.75
CA ASP A 93 3.28 18.25 20.36
C ASP A 93 2.44 16.95 20.38
N ARG A 94 1.56 16.77 19.39
CA ARG A 94 0.78 15.53 19.25
C ARG A 94 1.68 14.34 18.99
N CYS A 95 1.30 13.19 19.53
CA CYS A 95 2.01 11.95 19.27
C CYS A 95 1.28 11.09 18.24
N GLY A 96 2.06 10.47 17.35
CA GLY A 96 1.57 9.60 16.30
C GLY A 96 2.58 8.50 15.98
N THR A 97 2.22 7.67 15.01
CA THR A 97 3.02 6.54 14.56
C THR A 97 3.43 6.77 13.11
N VAL A 98 4.70 6.57 12.79
CA VAL A 98 5.20 6.62 11.41
C VAL A 98 4.61 5.44 10.64
N ILE A 99 3.89 5.73 9.56
CA ILE A 99 3.24 4.72 8.69
C ILE A 99 3.89 4.62 7.31
N GLY A 100 4.86 5.50 7.01
CA GLY A 100 5.61 5.49 5.78
C GLY A 100 6.43 6.77 5.63
N TRP A 101 6.95 6.98 4.44
CA TRP A 101 7.60 8.22 4.04
C TRP A 101 7.37 8.45 2.54
N GLN A 102 7.54 9.69 2.12
CA GLN A 102 7.53 10.10 0.74
C GLN A 102 8.73 11.01 0.49
N THR A 103 9.41 10.79 -0.62
CA THR A 103 10.56 11.60 -1.03
C THR A 103 10.12 12.48 -2.19
N THR A 104 10.23 13.79 -2.03
CA THR A 104 9.79 14.74 -3.07
C THR A 104 11.02 15.26 -3.81
N GLY A 105 11.17 14.85 -5.07
CA GLY A 105 12.25 15.31 -5.95
C GLY A 105 13.20 14.19 -6.39
N PRO A 106 13.85 14.32 -7.56
CA PRO A 106 14.79 13.33 -8.09
C PRO A 106 16.22 13.49 -7.55
N ASP A 107 16.52 14.58 -6.85
CA ASP A 107 17.89 14.94 -6.46
C ASP A 107 18.32 14.34 -5.11
N ALA A 108 19.63 14.29 -4.88
CA ALA A 108 20.23 13.80 -3.64
C ALA A 108 19.83 14.61 -2.38
N ASP A 109 19.31 15.83 -2.58
CA ASP A 109 18.76 16.71 -1.53
C ASP A 109 17.22 16.63 -1.44
N ALA A 110 16.60 15.57 -1.99
CA ALA A 110 15.16 15.41 -1.93
C ALA A 110 14.66 15.35 -0.47
N ASP A 111 13.81 16.31 -0.13
CA ASP A 111 13.19 16.39 1.19
C ASP A 111 12.30 15.15 1.41
N THR A 112 12.74 14.28 2.31
CA THR A 112 11.95 13.12 2.75
C THR A 112 11.00 13.56 3.86
N ALA A 113 9.71 13.44 3.59
CA ALA A 113 8.66 13.66 4.57
C ALA A 113 8.17 12.31 5.10
N PHE A 114 8.17 12.15 6.40
CA PHE A 114 7.61 10.99 7.10
C PHE A 114 6.10 11.15 7.21
N LEU A 115 5.39 10.09 6.88
CA LEU A 115 3.94 9.99 6.98
C LEU A 115 3.59 9.51 8.39
N VAL A 116 2.87 10.32 9.15
CA VAL A 116 2.54 10.07 10.55
C VAL A 116 1.03 10.01 10.74
N ALA A 117 0.54 8.88 11.25
CA ALA A 117 -0.85 8.71 11.68
C ALA A 117 -0.99 9.11 13.15
N VAL A 118 -1.93 10.00 13.45
CA VAL A 118 -2.26 10.42 14.82
C VAL A 118 -3.62 9.82 15.19
N PRO A 119 -3.76 9.14 16.34
CA PRO A 119 -5.01 8.50 16.73
C PRO A 119 -6.21 9.44 16.67
N GLY A 120 -7.31 8.99 16.06
CA GLY A 120 -8.53 9.79 15.92
C GLY A 120 -8.40 11.06 15.06
N ILE A 121 -7.32 11.21 14.28
CA ILE A 121 -7.21 12.23 13.24
C ILE A 121 -7.33 11.53 11.88
N PRO A 122 -8.30 11.91 11.03
CA PRO A 122 -8.61 11.16 9.81
C PRO A 122 -7.63 11.40 8.65
N PHE A 123 -6.67 12.30 8.82
CA PHE A 123 -5.66 12.61 7.80
C PHE A 123 -4.26 12.30 8.31
N ILE A 124 -3.38 12.01 7.36
CA ILE A 124 -1.98 11.67 7.61
C ILE A 124 -1.17 12.97 7.57
N TYR A 125 -0.32 13.18 8.58
CA TYR A 125 0.64 14.28 8.58
C TYR A 125 1.87 13.87 7.78
N ALA A 126 2.34 14.76 6.90
CA ALA A 126 3.61 14.60 6.21
C ALA A 126 4.60 15.62 6.78
N GLU A 127 5.59 15.16 7.54
CA GLU A 127 6.55 16.04 8.22
C GLU A 127 7.99 15.61 7.95
N PRO A 128 8.93 16.53 7.71
CA PRO A 128 10.34 16.19 7.63
C PRO A 128 10.87 15.77 9.01
N ALA A 129 11.97 15.01 9.03
CA ALA A 129 12.58 14.52 10.28
C ALA A 129 12.86 15.64 11.30
N ALA A 130 13.22 16.85 10.85
CA ALA A 130 13.50 18.00 11.70
C ALA A 130 12.29 18.50 12.51
N HIS A 131 11.06 18.07 12.15
CA HIS A 131 9.83 18.40 12.87
C HIS A 131 9.22 17.21 13.59
N LEU A 132 9.99 16.12 13.67
CA LEU A 132 9.67 14.96 14.47
C LEU A 132 10.67 14.85 15.62
N ALA A 133 10.16 14.46 16.77
CA ALA A 133 10.96 14.02 17.91
C ALA A 133 10.48 12.63 18.36
N PRO A 134 11.29 11.83 19.06
CA PRO A 134 10.79 10.61 19.70
C PRO A 134 9.62 10.92 20.64
N ALA A 135 8.53 10.17 20.52
CA ALA A 135 7.40 10.27 21.44
C ALA A 135 7.77 9.69 22.82
N PRO A 136 7.10 10.13 23.91
CA PRO A 136 7.09 9.36 25.14
C PRO A 136 6.55 7.94 24.87
N ALA A 137 7.04 6.95 25.62
CA ALA A 137 6.52 5.60 25.52
C ALA A 137 5.01 5.56 25.80
N PHE A 138 4.26 4.79 25.00
CA PHE A 138 2.84 4.58 25.26
C PHE A 138 2.66 3.82 26.60
N PRO A 139 1.74 4.25 27.48
CA PRO A 139 1.55 3.62 28.77
C PRO A 139 1.01 2.19 28.61
N PRO A 140 1.65 1.17 29.22
CA PRO A 140 1.15 -0.20 29.18
C PRO A 140 -0.29 -0.28 29.68
N THR A 141 -1.20 -0.78 28.85
CA THR A 141 -2.64 -0.81 29.14
C THR A 141 -3.14 -2.25 29.17
N THR A 142 -3.44 -2.77 30.36
CA THR A 142 -3.97 -4.13 30.55
C THR A 142 -5.46 -4.18 30.27
N THR A 143 -5.83 -5.11 29.38
CA THR A 143 -7.21 -5.42 28.98
C THR A 143 -7.49 -6.91 29.15
N ALA A 144 -8.75 -7.33 29.02
CA ALA A 144 -9.14 -8.74 29.00
C ALA A 144 -8.52 -9.53 27.83
N LEU A 145 -8.04 -8.85 26.78
CA LEU A 145 -7.42 -9.46 25.60
C LEU A 145 -5.87 -9.44 25.65
N GLY A 146 -5.29 -8.94 26.74
CA GLY A 146 -3.85 -8.81 26.93
C GLY A 146 -3.41 -7.38 27.26
N THR A 147 -2.10 -7.19 27.39
CA THR A 147 -1.49 -5.88 27.64
C THR A 147 -1.03 -5.27 26.33
N VAL A 148 -1.43 -4.03 26.08
CA VAL A 148 -1.02 -3.25 24.90
C VAL A 148 0.08 -2.28 25.27
N HIS A 149 1.13 -2.22 24.43
CA HIS A 149 2.31 -1.38 24.63
C HIS A 149 2.48 -0.28 23.58
N HIS A 150 1.70 -0.31 22.50
CA HIS A 150 1.81 0.65 21.40
C HIS A 150 0.45 1.30 21.11
N ALA A 151 0.50 2.55 20.63
CA ALA A 151 -0.69 3.37 20.42
C ALA A 151 -1.56 2.86 19.25
N ASP A 152 -0.95 2.40 18.17
CA ASP A 152 -1.62 1.79 17.02
C ASP A 152 -2.38 0.52 17.41
N GLN A 153 -1.78 -0.34 18.22
CA GLN A 153 -2.41 -1.52 18.81
C GLN A 153 -3.59 -1.11 19.71
N ALA A 154 -3.42 -0.05 20.51
CA ALA A 154 -4.45 0.41 21.43
C ALA A 154 -5.66 0.99 20.67
N GLU A 155 -5.43 1.74 19.60
CA GLU A 155 -6.47 2.25 18.71
C GLU A 155 -7.21 1.12 17.99
N HIS A 156 -6.48 0.16 17.42
CA HIS A 156 -7.08 -1.00 16.78
C HIS A 156 -7.94 -1.81 17.76
N LEU A 157 -7.44 -2.03 18.98
CA LEU A 157 -8.15 -2.74 20.03
C LEU A 157 -9.38 -1.95 20.50
N TYR A 158 -9.28 -0.62 20.64
CA TYR A 158 -10.39 0.25 20.97
C TYR A 158 -11.52 0.14 19.94
N THR A 159 -11.19 0.22 18.66
CA THR A 159 -12.18 0.09 17.57
C THR A 159 -12.80 -1.30 17.56
N THR A 160 -12.01 -2.35 17.76
CA THR A 160 -12.48 -3.75 17.85
C THR A 160 -13.41 -3.97 19.04
N ILE A 161 -13.11 -3.41 20.20
CA ILE A 161 -13.97 -3.50 21.39
C ILE A 161 -15.27 -2.72 21.14
N THR A 162 -15.18 -1.54 20.55
CA THR A 162 -16.34 -0.67 20.28
C THR A 162 -17.32 -1.34 19.32
N THR A 163 -16.85 -2.06 18.29
CA THR A 163 -17.74 -2.81 17.38
C THR A 163 -18.36 -4.04 18.06
N ARG A 164 -17.60 -4.76 18.90
CA ARG A 164 -18.10 -5.95 19.62
C ARG A 164 -19.09 -5.65 20.74
N LEU A 165 -19.04 -4.45 21.33
CA LEU A 165 -19.90 -4.07 22.44
C LEU A 165 -21.40 -4.19 22.11
N THR A 166 -21.78 -3.93 20.86
CA THR A 166 -23.16 -4.01 20.38
C THR A 166 -23.76 -5.41 20.59
N ASP A 167 -22.97 -6.46 20.36
CA ASP A 167 -23.43 -7.85 20.37
C ASP A 167 -23.02 -8.63 21.63
N ALA A 168 -22.26 -8.01 22.54
CA ALA A 168 -21.72 -8.67 23.72
C ALA A 168 -22.78 -8.94 24.81
N PRO A 169 -22.77 -10.13 25.45
CA PRO A 169 -23.64 -10.43 26.59
C PRO A 169 -23.21 -9.68 27.87
N GLU A 170 -24.15 -9.40 28.77
CA GLU A 170 -24.00 -8.53 29.96
C GLU A 170 -22.70 -8.71 30.80
N PRO A 171 -22.24 -9.93 31.18
CA PRO A 171 -21.01 -10.04 31.95
C PRO A 171 -19.75 -9.67 31.15
N ALA A 172 -19.74 -9.94 29.84
CA ALA A 172 -18.62 -9.57 28.95
C ALA A 172 -18.69 -8.08 28.58
N ARG A 173 -19.90 -7.52 28.45
CA ARG A 173 -20.14 -6.12 28.09
C ARG A 173 -19.49 -5.16 29.10
N HIS A 174 -19.69 -5.38 30.40
CA HIS A 174 -19.08 -4.53 31.43
C HIS A 174 -17.55 -4.56 31.41
N ALA A 175 -16.93 -5.72 31.20
CA ALA A 175 -15.48 -5.86 31.08
C ALA A 175 -14.95 -5.10 29.85
N LEU A 176 -15.62 -5.27 28.71
CA LEU A 176 -15.28 -4.56 27.46
C LEU A 176 -15.45 -3.04 27.58
N GLU A 177 -16.50 -2.56 28.25
CA GLU A 177 -16.67 -1.13 28.53
C GLU A 177 -15.56 -0.56 29.43
N HIS A 178 -15.11 -1.35 30.40
CA HIS A 178 -13.99 -0.98 31.25
C HIS A 178 -12.71 -0.87 30.40
N ASP A 179 -12.42 -1.87 29.57
CA ASP A 179 -11.23 -1.88 28.71
C ASP A 179 -11.26 -0.73 27.70
N ARG A 180 -12.42 -0.47 27.08
CA ARG A 180 -12.63 0.65 26.16
C ARG A 180 -12.28 1.99 26.81
N ARG A 181 -12.72 2.23 28.04
CA ARG A 181 -12.42 3.48 28.78
C ARG A 181 -10.93 3.61 29.14
N ARG A 182 -10.28 2.50 29.51
CA ARG A 182 -8.83 2.49 29.79
C ARG A 182 -8.03 2.84 28.54
N LEU A 183 -8.33 2.19 27.41
CA LEU A 183 -7.66 2.44 26.13
C LEU A 183 -7.87 3.89 25.68
N LEU A 184 -9.10 4.42 25.77
CA LEU A 184 -9.39 5.80 25.42
C LEU A 184 -8.61 6.80 26.29
N THR A 185 -8.49 6.52 27.59
CA THR A 185 -7.71 7.36 28.50
C THR A 185 -6.23 7.33 28.14
N ALA A 186 -5.66 6.15 27.92
CA ALA A 186 -4.27 5.97 27.53
C ALA A 186 -3.94 6.67 26.20
N LEU A 187 -4.78 6.47 25.17
CA LEU A 187 -4.67 7.14 23.87
C LEU A 187 -4.76 8.65 24.01
N SER A 188 -5.69 9.16 24.82
CA SER A 188 -5.86 10.60 25.04
C SER A 188 -4.64 11.23 25.70
N THR A 189 -4.17 10.63 26.79
CA THR A 189 -3.00 11.13 27.52
C THR A 189 -1.74 11.08 26.67
N TRP A 190 -1.56 10.03 25.87
CA TRP A 190 -0.37 9.87 25.04
C TRP A 190 -0.38 10.75 23.78
N SER A 191 -1.50 10.81 23.05
CA SER A 191 -1.60 11.57 21.80
C SER A 191 -1.72 13.08 22.00
N GLY A 192 -2.13 13.53 23.20
CA GLY A 192 -2.48 14.92 23.47
C GLY A 192 -3.88 15.31 22.96
N ILE A 193 -4.66 14.37 22.42
CA ILE A 193 -6.03 14.60 21.95
C ILE A 193 -7.02 14.32 23.09
N THR A 194 -8.05 15.15 23.23
CA THR A 194 -9.06 14.96 24.27
C THR A 194 -9.87 13.66 24.08
N GLN A 195 -10.26 13.02 25.19
CA GLN A 195 -11.04 11.78 25.15
C GLN A 195 -12.34 11.91 24.34
N THR A 196 -13.06 13.03 24.47
CA THR A 196 -14.28 13.29 23.70
C THR A 196 -14.00 13.27 22.20
N ARG A 197 -12.97 13.99 21.76
CA ARG A 197 -12.61 14.07 20.34
C ARG A 197 -12.14 12.72 19.79
N LEU A 198 -11.34 11.97 20.56
CA LEU A 198 -10.93 10.62 20.18
C LEU A 198 -12.13 9.68 20.11
N HIS A 199 -13.05 9.76 21.08
CA HIS A 199 -14.25 8.92 21.09
C HIS A 199 -15.10 9.18 19.84
N ASP A 200 -15.36 10.45 19.52
CA ASP A 200 -16.16 10.84 18.36
C ASP A 200 -15.49 10.44 17.05
N ALA A 201 -14.18 10.61 16.94
CA ALA A 201 -13.43 10.28 15.73
C ALA A 201 -13.29 8.77 15.49
N LEU A 202 -13.12 7.99 16.57
CA LEU A 202 -12.97 6.54 16.52
C LEU A 202 -14.31 5.80 16.64
N ALA A 203 -15.42 6.52 16.83
CA ALA A 203 -16.74 5.91 16.83
C ALA A 203 -16.98 5.27 15.46
N PRO A 204 -17.51 4.02 15.44
CA PRO A 204 -17.92 3.40 14.19
C PRO A 204 -18.98 4.31 13.56
N HIS A 205 -18.60 4.99 12.48
CA HIS A 205 -19.54 5.81 11.75
C HIS A 205 -20.59 4.84 11.17
N PRO A 206 -21.90 5.06 11.41
CA PRO A 206 -22.89 4.33 10.65
C PRO A 206 -22.60 4.63 9.19
N THR A 207 -22.33 3.59 8.40
CA THR A 207 -22.20 3.70 6.95
C THR A 207 -23.56 4.13 6.39
N THR A 208 -23.88 5.42 6.48
CA THR A 208 -24.96 6.02 5.71
C THR A 208 -24.51 6.03 4.25
N SER A 209 -24.97 4.99 3.53
CA SER A 209 -25.18 4.93 2.08
C SER A 209 -24.11 5.60 1.20
N ARG A 210 -23.01 4.89 0.96
CA ARG A 210 -22.25 4.95 -0.31
C ARG A 210 -22.32 3.63 -1.08
N HIS A 211 -23.46 2.97 -1.00
CA HIS A 211 -23.93 2.05 -2.01
C HIS A 211 -25.30 2.53 -2.48
N GLN A 212 -25.32 3.69 -3.15
CA GLN A 212 -26.29 3.84 -4.21
C GLN A 212 -25.75 2.96 -5.35
N PRO A 213 -26.41 1.83 -5.69
CA PRO A 213 -26.02 1.09 -6.87
C PRO A 213 -26.09 2.08 -8.03
N PHE A 214 -24.95 2.32 -8.67
CA PHE A 214 -24.93 3.02 -9.94
C PHE A 214 -25.92 2.29 -10.84
N ASP A 215 -27.00 2.98 -11.19
CA ASP A 215 -27.99 2.50 -12.12
C ASP A 215 -27.29 2.35 -13.48
N THR A 216 -26.78 1.13 -13.74
CA THR A 216 -26.04 0.75 -14.95
C THR A 216 -26.84 1.02 -16.23
N THR A 217 -28.15 1.20 -16.09
CA THR A 217 -29.08 1.58 -17.15
C THR A 217 -28.84 3.00 -17.68
N THR A 218 -28.24 3.90 -16.90
CA THR A 218 -27.97 5.28 -17.33
C THR A 218 -26.64 5.37 -18.08
N ALA A 219 -25.61 4.65 -17.64
CA ALA A 219 -24.31 4.57 -18.35
C ALA A 219 -24.43 3.88 -19.72
N ALA A 220 -25.35 2.92 -19.87
CA ALA A 220 -25.64 2.26 -21.14
C ALA A 220 -26.35 3.17 -22.18
N LYS A 221 -26.93 4.30 -21.76
CA LYS A 221 -27.55 5.28 -22.65
C LYS A 221 -26.57 6.34 -23.18
N GLU A 222 -25.40 6.49 -22.57
CA GLU A 222 -24.38 7.48 -22.96
C GLU A 222 -23.35 6.95 -23.97
N TYR A 223 -23.37 5.65 -24.31
CA TYR A 223 -22.53 5.06 -25.35
C TYR A 223 -23.36 4.47 -26.51
N PRO A 224 -23.86 5.29 -27.46
CA PRO A 224 -24.36 4.78 -28.73
C PRO A 224 -23.16 4.60 -29.67
N ALA A 225 -22.38 3.54 -29.47
CA ALA A 225 -21.34 3.16 -30.40
C ALA A 225 -21.42 1.66 -30.69
N ASP A 226 -22.09 1.42 -31.81
CA ASP A 226 -22.13 0.23 -32.64
C ASP A 226 -20.74 -0.44 -32.77
N ILE A 227 -20.58 -1.60 -32.12
CA ILE A 227 -19.48 -2.52 -32.42
C ILE A 227 -20.09 -3.91 -32.63
N ARG A 228 -20.65 -4.13 -33.81
CA ARG A 228 -20.55 -5.38 -34.60
C ARG A 228 -21.08 -5.11 -36.02
N PRO A 229 -20.21 -5.26 -37.03
CA PRO A 229 -20.30 -6.54 -37.74
C PRO A 229 -18.93 -7.04 -38.20
N SER A 230 -18.43 -8.11 -37.59
CA SER A 230 -17.49 -9.06 -38.22
C SER A 230 -17.52 -10.37 -37.44
N LEU A 231 -18.70 -11.00 -37.41
CA LEU A 231 -18.81 -12.43 -37.16
C LEU A 231 -19.16 -13.07 -38.50
N PRO A 232 -18.27 -13.86 -39.13
CA PRO A 232 -18.69 -14.71 -40.23
C PRO A 232 -19.63 -15.79 -39.68
N THR A 233 -20.90 -15.73 -40.10
CA THR A 233 -21.88 -16.79 -39.91
C THR A 233 -22.07 -17.49 -41.24
N THR A 234 -21.57 -18.71 -41.34
CA THR A 234 -21.94 -19.76 -42.32
C THR A 234 -21.34 -21.02 -41.71
N GLY A 235 -22.06 -22.03 -41.24
CA GLY A 235 -23.28 -22.67 -41.70
C GLY A 235 -23.05 -24.19 -41.48
N PRO A 236 -24.10 -25.02 -41.34
CA PRO A 236 -24.01 -26.30 -40.64
C PRO A 236 -23.49 -27.43 -41.54
N HIS A 237 -22.49 -28.18 -41.09
CA HIS A 237 -22.13 -29.47 -41.68
C HIS A 237 -22.40 -30.63 -40.73
N HIS A 238 -23.39 -31.41 -41.15
CA HIS A 238 -23.70 -32.78 -40.78
C HIS A 238 -22.46 -33.70 -40.81
N HIS A 239 -22.23 -34.49 -39.75
CA HIS A 239 -21.70 -35.87 -39.75
C HIS A 239 -21.94 -36.41 -38.32
N ALA A 240 -23.02 -37.16 -38.04
CA ALA A 240 -23.19 -38.59 -38.29
C ALA A 240 -22.13 -39.49 -37.62
N ARG A 241 -22.52 -40.03 -36.44
CA ARG A 241 -22.32 -41.39 -35.90
C ARG A 241 -20.93 -42.05 -35.83
N ASP A 242 -20.72 -42.63 -34.64
CA ASP A 242 -20.18 -43.97 -34.31
C ASP A 242 -18.77 -44.34 -34.78
N GLU A 243 -17.81 -44.39 -33.84
CA GLU A 243 -17.20 -45.65 -33.37
C GLU A 243 -16.17 -45.41 -32.24
N PRO A 244 -16.17 -46.19 -31.15
CA PRO A 244 -15.09 -46.23 -30.16
C PRO A 244 -14.00 -47.24 -30.56
N PRO A 245 -12.71 -46.99 -30.26
CA PRO A 245 -11.62 -47.90 -30.60
C PRO A 245 -11.62 -49.17 -29.73
N PRO A 246 -11.26 -50.34 -30.29
CA PRO A 246 -11.30 -51.61 -29.57
C PRO A 246 -10.16 -51.75 -28.55
N SER A 247 -10.51 -52.31 -27.39
CA SER A 247 -9.56 -52.80 -26.38
C SER A 247 -8.73 -53.98 -26.89
N PRO A 248 -7.41 -54.05 -26.59
CA PRO A 248 -6.63 -55.25 -26.81
C PRO A 248 -6.91 -56.29 -25.71
N ALA A 249 -7.47 -57.42 -26.12
CA ALA A 249 -7.60 -58.61 -25.29
C ALA A 249 -6.24 -59.31 -25.09
N ALA A 250 -6.06 -59.84 -23.89
CA ALA A 250 -4.96 -60.69 -23.46
C ALA A 250 -5.01 -62.11 -24.08
N ARG A 251 -3.85 -62.79 -23.99
CA ARG A 251 -3.52 -64.23 -24.13
C ARG A 251 -2.57 -64.51 -25.31
N ALA A 252 -1.55 -65.35 -25.21
CA ALA A 252 -1.09 -66.27 -24.17
C ALA A 252 0.44 -66.43 -24.30
#